data_AF-A0A8S3I7J8-F1
#
_entry.id   AF-A0A8S3I7J8-F1
#
_cell.length_a   1.000
_cell.length_b   1.000
_cell.length_c   1.000
_cell.angle_alpha   90.00
_cell.angle_beta   90.00
_cell.angle_gamma   90.00
#
_symmetry.space_group_name_H-M   'P 1'
#
loop_
_entity.id
_entity.type
_entity.pdbx_description
1 polymer ?
#
loop_
_entity_poly.entity_id
_entity_poly.type
_entity_poly.pdbx_seq_one_letter_code
_entity_poly.pdbx_strand_id
1 'polypeptide(L)'
;RAITALCSINNEFIFTSGHDNVIRVQCRNDYSKLMNTNDNDSPLDADIDDILGQYPVPAPITQMRTWKQSNNGIFGVVAGDTLGNLYLVQWYSS
;
A
#
# COMPACT_ATOMS: atom_id res chain seq x y z
N ARG A 1 -12.57 8.99 7.40
CA ARG A 1 -12.71 7.71 6.67
C ARG A 1 -11.35 7.40 6.08
N ALA A 2 -10.79 6.23 6.34
CA ALA A 2 -9.57 5.81 5.65
C ALA A 2 -9.89 5.49 4.18
N ILE A 3 -9.02 5.88 3.26
CA ILE A 3 -9.11 5.60 1.83
C ILE A 3 -8.04 4.57 1.49
N THR A 4 -8.45 3.50 0.81
CA THR A 4 -7.56 2.42 0.38
C THR A 4 -7.65 2.27 -1.13
N ALA A 5 -6.51 2.16 -1.79
CA ALA A 5 -6.41 1.85 -3.22
C ALA A 5 -5.42 0.71 -3.42
N LEU A 6 -5.82 -0.32 -4.17
CA LEU A 6 -5.01 -1.51 -4.43
C LEU A 6 -4.30 -1.40 -5.78
N CYS A 7 -3.08 -1.89 -5.87
CA CYS A 7 -2.30 -1.92 -7.10
C CYS A 7 -1.55 -3.25 -7.28
N SER A 8 -1.23 -3.58 -8.53
CA SER A 8 -0.69 -4.84 -9.07
C SER A 8 -1.74 -5.85 -9.58
N ILE A 9 -1.26 -6.89 -10.28
CA ILE A 9 -2.08 -7.96 -10.86
C ILE A 9 -2.67 -8.87 -9.75
N ASN A 10 -2.04 -8.93 -8.59
CA ASN A 10 -2.44 -9.77 -7.45
C ASN A 10 -2.77 -8.96 -6.20
N ASN A 11 -2.98 -7.64 -6.31
CA ASN A 11 -3.15 -6.72 -5.16
C ASN A 11 -2.00 -6.74 -4.13
N GLU A 12 -0.77 -7.04 -4.58
CA GLU A 12 0.47 -7.04 -3.79
C GLU A 12 0.79 -5.69 -3.14
N PHE A 13 0.28 -4.57 -3.64
CA PHE A 13 0.55 -3.26 -3.07
C PHE A 13 -0.73 -2.54 -2.68
N ILE A 14 -0.73 -2.01 -1.47
CA ILE A 14 -1.84 -1.29 -0.88
C ILE A 14 -1.38 0.14 -0.61
N PHE A 15 -2.14 1.11 -1.13
CA PHE A 15 -2.00 2.51 -0.76
C PHE A 15 -3.11 2.89 0.19
N THR A 16 -2.76 3.37 1.38
CA THR A 16 -3.75 3.82 2.38
C THR A 16 -3.55 5.28 2.73
N SER A 17 -4.63 5.97 3.03
CA SER A 17 -4.57 7.27 3.71
C SER A 17 -5.62 7.35 4.82
N GLY A 18 -5.20 7.88 5.96
CA GLY A 18 -6.00 7.95 7.18
C GLY A 18 -6.30 9.39 7.63
N HIS A 19 -6.85 9.51 8.83
CA HIS A 19 -7.10 10.80 9.49
C HIS A 19 -5.81 11.54 9.91
N ASP A 20 -4.68 10.85 9.83
CA ASP A 20 -3.36 11.35 10.15
C ASP A 20 -2.67 12.06 8.98
N ASN A 21 -3.37 12.22 7.84
CA ASN A 21 -2.85 12.89 6.66
C ASN A 21 -1.53 12.26 6.19
N VAL A 22 -1.47 10.93 6.14
CA VAL A 22 -0.31 10.20 5.62
C VAL A 22 -0.76 9.25 4.52
N ILE A 23 -0.10 9.29 3.37
CA ILE A 23 -0.20 8.24 2.34
C ILE A 23 0.82 7.16 2.70
N ARG A 24 0.38 5.91 2.86
CA ARG A 24 1.24 4.76 3.11
C ARG A 24 1.26 3.85 1.91
N VAL A 25 2.42 3.25 1.68
CA VAL A 25 2.61 2.14 0.74
C VAL A 25 2.88 0.91 1.58
N GLN A 26 2.09 -0.14 1.37
CA GLN A 26 2.18 -1.38 2.12
C GLN A 26 2.30 -2.54 1.14
N CYS A 27 3.14 -3.51 1.47
CA CYS A 27 3.15 -4.79 0.76
C CYS A 27 2.07 -5.69 1.35
N ARG A 28 1.25 -6.28 0.50
CA ARG A 28 0.31 -7.33 0.88
C ARG A 28 1.03 -8.67 0.79
N ASN A 29 1.48 -9.17 1.94
CA ASN A 29 2.08 -10.50 2.04
C ASN A 29 1.01 -11.60 2.05
N ASP A 30 0.33 -11.82 0.91
CA ASP A 30 -0.55 -13.00 0.76
C ASP A 30 0.27 -14.33 0.66
N TYR A 31 1.62 -14.26 0.65
CA TYR A 31 2.54 -15.39 0.45
C TYR A 31 3.05 -16.10 1.73
N SER A 32 2.73 -15.64 2.94
CA SER A 32 3.13 -16.32 4.19
C SER A 32 2.20 -17.47 4.61
N LYS A 33 1.26 -17.87 3.74
CA LYS A 33 0.50 -19.13 3.88
C LYS A 33 0.91 -20.22 2.89
N LEU A 34 2.17 -20.24 2.44
CA LEU A 34 2.80 -21.55 2.25
C LEU A 34 3.09 -22.08 3.65
N MET A 35 2.08 -22.76 4.22
CA MET A 35 2.23 -23.56 5.42
C MET A 35 3.48 -24.42 5.28
N ASN A 36 4.54 -24.06 6.00
CA ASN A 36 5.53 -25.04 6.36
C ASN A 36 4.89 -25.88 7.48
N THR A 37 4.11 -26.88 7.08
CA THR A 37 3.30 -27.75 7.96
C THR A 37 4.12 -28.66 8.89
N ASN A 38 5.37 -28.34 9.20
CA ASN A 38 6.30 -29.30 9.80
C ASN A 38 7.03 -28.88 11.06
N ASP A 39 6.78 -27.72 11.67
CA ASP A 39 7.40 -27.42 12.96
C ASP A 39 6.41 -26.80 13.95
N ASN A 40 6.41 -27.34 15.17
CA ASN A 40 5.55 -26.99 16.31
C ASN A 40 5.81 -25.58 16.87
N ASP A 41 6.21 -24.61 16.04
CA ASP A 41 6.32 -23.22 16.43
C ASP A 41 5.05 -22.47 16.02
N SER A 42 4.31 -22.07 17.04
CA SER A 42 3.06 -21.32 16.96
C SER A 42 3.18 -20.14 15.97
N PRO A 43 2.30 -20.00 14.95
CA PRO A 43 2.34 -18.85 14.06
C PRO A 43 1.65 -17.68 14.76
N LEU A 44 2.33 -17.07 15.74
CA LEU A 44 1.99 -15.73 16.19
C LEU A 44 2.60 -14.74 15.18
N ASP A 45 1.72 -13.92 14.59
CA ASP A 45 2.02 -12.65 13.89
C ASP A 45 2.52 -12.69 12.43
N ALA A 46 1.83 -13.41 11.53
CA ALA A 46 2.10 -13.35 10.08
C ALA A 46 1.23 -12.37 9.26
N ASP A 47 0.54 -11.42 9.90
CA ASP A 47 -0.26 -10.36 9.25
C ASP A 47 0.39 -8.97 9.40
N ILE A 48 1.72 -8.88 9.30
CA ILE A 48 2.37 -7.56 9.22
C ILE A 48 2.30 -7.09 7.76
N ASP A 49 1.30 -6.25 7.46
CA ASP A 49 1.31 -5.35 6.30
C ASP A 49 2.54 -4.43 6.41
N ASP A 50 3.70 -4.89 5.94
CA ASP A 50 4.95 -4.13 6.03
C ASP A 50 4.77 -2.79 5.32
N ILE A 51 4.86 -1.70 6.10
CA ILE A 51 4.82 -0.35 5.59
C ILE A 51 6.14 -0.09 4.88
N LEU A 52 6.09 -0.15 3.55
CA LEU A 52 7.23 0.12 2.67
C LEU A 52 7.58 1.60 2.63
N GLY A 53 6.59 2.49 2.74
CA GLY A 53 6.80 3.93 2.70
C GLY A 53 5.65 4.73 3.31
N GLN A 54 5.99 5.92 3.84
CA GLN A 54 5.02 6.87 4.40
C GLN A 54 5.32 8.29 3.89
N TYR A 55 4.27 8.97 3.44
CA TYR A 55 4.35 10.29 2.84
C TYR A 55 3.35 11.22 3.52
N PRO A 56 3.79 12.13 4.41
CA PRO A 56 2.90 13.08 5.05
C PRO A 56 2.33 14.07 4.04
N VAL A 57 1.07 14.43 4.22
CA VAL A 57 0.35 15.42 3.44
C VAL A 57 -0.26 16.49 4.37
N PRO A 58 -0.40 17.75 3.92
CA PRO A 58 -0.91 18.85 4.73
C PRO A 58 -2.40 18.75 5.10
N ALA A 59 -3.18 17.96 4.37
CA ALA A 59 -4.62 17.85 4.59
C ALA A 59 -5.15 16.44 4.28
N PRO A 60 -6.36 16.10 4.76
CA PRO A 60 -6.95 14.78 4.55
C PRO A 60 -7.11 14.45 3.06
N ILE A 61 -6.73 13.23 2.68
CA ILE A 61 -6.97 12.72 1.33
C ILE A 61 -8.47 12.45 1.15
N THR A 62 -9.01 12.86 0.00
CA THR A 62 -10.42 12.68 -0.38
C THR A 62 -10.60 11.67 -1.50
N GLN A 63 -9.55 11.44 -2.28
CA GLN A 63 -9.56 10.54 -3.43
C GLN A 63 -8.19 9.94 -3.67
N MET A 64 -8.16 8.68 -4.09
CA MET A 64 -6.94 7.95 -4.49
C MET A 64 -7.24 7.10 -5.72
N ARG A 65 -6.29 7.05 -6.66
CA ARG A 65 -6.34 6.16 -7.82
C ARG A 65 -4.97 5.57 -8.06
N THR A 66 -4.90 4.25 -8.13
CA THR A 66 -3.68 3.51 -8.42
C THR A 66 -3.47 3.31 -9.91
N TRP A 67 -2.22 3.11 -10.31
CA TRP A 67 -1.82 2.77 -11.67
C TRP A 67 -0.61 1.84 -11.65
N LYS A 68 -0.47 1.03 -12.70
CA LYS A 68 0.68 0.14 -12.93
C LYS A 68 1.25 0.42 -14.31
N GLN A 69 2.58 0.50 -14.41
CA GLN A 69 3.26 0.49 -15.70
C GLN A 69 3.43 -0.94 -16.19
N SER A 70 3.06 -1.20 -17.45
CA SER A 70 2.97 -2.57 -17.99
C SER A 70 4.27 -3.37 -17.96
N ASN A 71 5.44 -2.72 -18.06
CA ASN A 71 6.67 -3.42 -18.43
C ASN A 71 7.77 -3.45 -17.36
N ASN A 72 7.65 -2.69 -16.26
CA ASN A 72 8.81 -2.40 -15.40
C ASN A 72 8.56 -2.64 -13.91
N GLY A 73 7.47 -3.31 -13.51
CA GLY A 73 7.17 -3.52 -12.08
C GLY A 73 6.96 -2.21 -11.30
N ILE A 74 6.67 -1.12 -12.01
CA ILE A 74 6.41 0.20 -11.44
C ILE A 74 4.92 0.32 -11.19
N PHE A 75 4.58 0.79 -9.99
CA PHE A 75 3.21 1.10 -9.60
C PHE A 75 3.20 2.42 -8.84
N GLY A 76 2.03 3.03 -8.77
CA GLY A 76 1.88 4.26 -8.04
C GLY A 76 0.44 4.57 -7.70
N VAL A 77 0.28 5.67 -6.96
CA VAL A 77 -1.00 6.26 -6.64
C VAL A 77 -0.98 7.74 -6.93
N VAL A 78 -2.08 8.23 -7.49
CA VAL A 78 -2.42 9.65 -7.51
C VAL A 78 -3.45 9.89 -6.41
N ALA A 79 -3.19 10.82 -5.52
CA ALA A 79 -4.08 11.18 -4.42
C ALA A 79 -4.42 12.67 -4.45
N GLY A 80 -5.66 13.02 -4.10
CA GLY A 80 -6.09 14.41 -3.95
C GLY A 80 -6.54 14.70 -2.52
N ASP A 81 -6.14 15.84 -1.95
CA ASP A 81 -6.55 16.26 -0.61
C ASP A 81 -7.78 17.19 -0.60
N THR A 82 -8.23 17.59 0.59
CA THR A 82 -9.34 18.55 0.77
C THR A 82 -8.99 19.99 0.36
N LEU A 83 -7.71 20.32 0.19
CA LEU A 83 -7.25 21.64 -0.24
C LEU A 83 -7.10 21.75 -1.76
N GLY A 84 -7.26 20.63 -2.48
CA GLY A 84 -7.11 20.56 -3.93
C GLY A 84 -5.68 20.26 -4.40
N ASN A 85 -4.77 19.88 -3.50
CA ASN A 85 -3.44 19.44 -3.87
C ASN A 85 -3.48 18.02 -4.45
N LEU A 86 -2.57 17.74 -5.38
CA LEU A 86 -2.38 16.43 -5.99
C LEU A 86 -1.01 15.86 -5.62
N TYR A 87 -1.00 14.60 -5.23
CA TYR A 87 0.19 13.83 -4.85
C TYR A 87 0.37 12.67 -5.82
N LEU A 88 1.60 12.46 -6.25
CA LEU A 88 2.02 11.28 -7.00
C LEU A 88 3.04 10.53 -6.15
N VAL A 89 2.71 9.31 -5.75
CA VAL A 89 3.67 8.38 -5.15
C VAL A 89 3.91 7.27 -6.14
N GLN A 90 5.18 7.08 -6.53
CA GLN A 90 5.62 6.01 -7.39
C GLN A 90 6.55 5.10 -6.61
N TRP A 91 6.31 3.80 -6.74
CA TRP A 91 7.09 2.77 -6.09
C TRP A 91 7.64 1.80 -7.15
N TYR A 92 8.87 1.37 -6.91
CA TYR A 92 9.62 0.47 -7.76
C TYR A 92 9.75 -0.86 -7.01
N SER A 93 9.13 -1.93 -7.51
CA SER A 93 9.50 -3.27 -7.04
C SER A 93 10.87 -3.58 -7.61
N SER A 94 11.85 -3.79 -6.72
CA SER A 94 13.14 -4.38 -7.07
C SER A 94 12.98 -5.85 -7.46
#